data_AF-A0A9P5NN96-F1
#
_entry.id   AF-A0A9P5NN96-F1
#
_cell.length_a   1.000
_cell.length_b   1.000
_cell.length_c   1.000
_cell.angle_alpha   90.00
_cell.angle_beta   90.00
_cell.angle_gamma   90.00
#
_symmetry.space_group_name_H-M   'P 1'
#
loop_
_entity.id
_entity.type
_entity.pdbx_description
1 polymer ?
#
loop_
_entity_poly.entity_id
_entity_poly.type
_entity_poly.pdbx_seq_one_letter_code
_entity_poly.pdbx_strand_id
1 'polypeptide(L)'
;LNKENIPSRAYIAFKNEEQLALFSREYDGHVFRDKTGAESQAVVEFAPYPKIPSEKRKPDNRNGTIEKDDDYISFVEALKASENAEPVTLESLSR
;
A
#
# COMPACT_ATOMS: atom_id res chain seq x y z
N LEU A 1 12.76 -12.83 -28.23
CA LEU A 1 12.15 -11.74 -27.45
C LEU A 1 13.18 -11.33 -26.40
N ASN A 2 13.98 -10.30 -26.66
CA ASN A 2 15.00 -9.82 -25.72
C ASN A 2 14.27 -9.23 -24.51
N LYS A 3 14.25 -9.97 -23.40
CA LYS A 3 13.72 -9.48 -22.14
C LYS A 3 14.81 -8.58 -21.57
N GLU A 4 14.66 -7.27 -21.75
CA GLU A 4 15.57 -6.33 -21.11
C GLU A 4 15.52 -6.54 -19.60
N ASN A 5 16.67 -6.66 -18.98
CA ASN A 5 16.78 -6.85 -17.54
C ASN A 5 16.48 -5.50 -16.87
N ILE A 6 15.25 -5.33 -16.40
CA ILE A 6 14.83 -4.13 -15.67
C ILE A 6 15.40 -4.23 -14.26
N PRO A 7 16.32 -3.34 -13.85
CA PRO A 7 16.87 -3.37 -12.50
C PRO A 7 15.79 -3.07 -11.47
N SER A 8 15.76 -3.85 -10.40
CA SER A 8 14.93 -3.57 -9.23
C SER A 8 15.38 -2.26 -8.57
N ARG A 9 14.42 -1.42 -8.17
CA ARG A 9 14.68 -0.11 -7.55
C ARG A 9 14.03 -0.02 -6.17
N ALA A 10 14.79 0.42 -5.17
CA ALA A 10 14.31 0.62 -3.80
C ALA A 10 14.64 2.05 -3.33
N TYR A 11 13.71 2.68 -2.60
CA TYR A 11 13.90 4.00 -2.02
C TYR A 11 14.09 3.87 -0.51
N ILE A 12 15.16 4.46 0.01
CA ILE A 12 15.51 4.40 1.43
C ILE A 12 15.60 5.83 1.96
N ALA A 13 14.84 6.12 3.01
CA ALA A 13 14.92 7.37 3.73
C ALA A 13 15.82 7.19 4.97
N PHE A 14 16.88 7.99 5.06
CA PHE A 14 17.79 7.98 6.20
C PHE A 14 17.39 9.04 7.23
N LYS A 15 17.62 8.74 8.52
CA LYS A 15 17.33 9.67 9.62
C LYS A 15 18.41 10.74 9.77
N ASN A 16 19.64 10.43 9.40
CA ASN A 16 20.79 11.33 9.49
C ASN A 16 21.71 11.17 8.27
N GLU A 17 22.53 12.19 8.01
CA GLU A 17 23.44 12.22 6.86
C GLU A 17 24.60 11.24 7.01
N GLU A 18 25.03 10.95 8.25
CA GLU A 18 26.11 10.00 8.53
C GLU A 18 25.75 8.57 8.07
N GLN A 19 24.53 8.12 8.33
CA GLN A 19 24.04 6.82 7.86
C GLN A 19 23.90 6.78 6.35
N LEU A 20 23.44 7.88 5.72
CA LEU A 20 23.38 8.00 4.27
C LEU A 20 24.78 7.86 3.66
N ALA A 21 25.76 8.61 4.17
CA ALA A 21 27.13 8.59 3.66
C ALA A 21 27.78 7.21 3.83
N LEU A 22 27.58 6.57 4.99
CA LEU A 22 28.06 5.22 5.25
C LEU A 22 27.42 4.22 4.29
N PHE A 23 26.10 4.24 4.13
CA PHE A 23 25.40 3.33 3.23
C PHE A 23 25.85 3.52 1.78
N SER A 24 25.91 4.77 1.30
CA SER A 24 26.34 5.06 -0.07
C SER A 24 27.74 4.54 -0.35
N ARG A 25 28.68 4.70 0.59
CA ARG A 25 30.06 4.25 0.40
C ARG A 25 30.18 2.73 0.35
N GLU A 26 29.47 2.02 1.22
CA GLU A 26 29.62 0.57 1.35
C GLU A 26 28.79 -0.21 0.33
N TYR A 27 27.70 0.37 -0.17
CA TYR A 27 26.72 -0.33 -1.01
C TYR A 27 26.77 0.06 -2.48
N ASP A 28 27.33 1.23 -2.82
CA ASP A 28 27.51 1.61 -4.22
C ASP A 28 28.55 0.69 -4.89
N GLY A 29 28.13 0.06 -5.99
CA GLY A 29 28.94 -0.93 -6.70
C GLY A 29 28.98 -2.32 -6.06
N HIS A 30 28.18 -2.60 -5.01
CA HIS A 30 28.14 -3.92 -4.38
C HIS A 30 27.64 -5.00 -5.37
N VAL A 31 28.35 -6.12 -5.46
CA VAL A 31 28.01 -7.22 -6.37
C VAL A 31 27.30 -8.34 -5.65
N PHE A 32 26.04 -8.58 -6.03
CA PHE A 32 25.25 -9.71 -5.59
C PHE A 32 25.46 -10.89 -6.52
N ARG A 33 25.66 -12.07 -5.93
CA ARG A 33 25.71 -13.35 -6.67
C ARG A 33 24.50 -14.19 -6.30
N ASP A 34 23.76 -14.60 -7.31
CA ASP A 34 22.64 -15.52 -7.10
C ASP A 34 23.10 -16.98 -7.06
N LYS A 35 22.16 -17.90 -6.78
CA LYS A 35 22.45 -19.34 -6.72
C LYS A 35 22.88 -19.94 -8.06
N THR A 36 22.60 -19.26 -9.17
CA THR A 36 22.98 -19.66 -10.53
C THR A 36 24.33 -19.09 -10.95
N GLY A 37 24.95 -18.28 -10.10
CA GLY A 37 26.23 -17.62 -10.38
C GLY A 37 26.08 -16.32 -11.16
N ALA A 38 24.85 -15.83 -11.38
CA ALA A 38 24.64 -14.54 -12.03
C ALA A 38 25.05 -13.41 -11.07
N GLU A 39 25.87 -12.50 -11.57
CA GLU A 39 26.31 -11.32 -10.85
C GLU A 39 25.37 -10.14 -11.17
N SER A 40 25.02 -9.36 -10.16
CA SER A 40 24.23 -8.14 -10.30
C SER A 40 24.83 -7.05 -9.44
N GLN A 41 25.19 -5.93 -10.04
CA GLN A 41 25.78 -4.80 -9.34
C GLN A 41 24.69 -3.84 -8.88
N ALA A 42 24.70 -3.47 -7.60
CA ALA A 42 23.87 -2.39 -7.09
C ALA A 42 24.50 -1.03 -7.42
N VAL A 43 23.64 -0.08 -7.75
CA VAL A 43 23.99 1.33 -7.96
C VAL A 43 23.18 2.14 -6.97
N VAL A 44 23.85 3.01 -6.24
CA VAL A 44 23.20 3.94 -5.31
C VAL A 44 23.09 5.30 -5.98
N GLU A 45 21.86 5.74 -6.19
CA GLU A 45 21.55 7.05 -6.78
C GLU A 45 20.63 7.85 -5.85
N PHE A 46 20.67 9.18 -5.95
CA PHE A 46 19.65 10.00 -5.33
C PHE A 46 18.28 9.75 -5.94
N ALA A 47 17.25 9.72 -5.10
CA ALA A 47 15.88 9.56 -5.55
C ALA A 47 15.50 10.72 -6.49
N PRO A 48 14.85 10.45 -7.65
CA PRO A 48 14.38 11.50 -8.56
C PRO A 48 13.45 12.52 -7.87
N TYR A 49 12.72 12.06 -6.85
CA TYR A 49 11.88 12.88 -6.00
C TYR A 49 12.26 12.69 -4.53
N PRO A 50 13.03 13.62 -3.94
CA PRO A 50 13.57 13.47 -2.58
C PRO A 50 12.58 13.86 -1.47
N LYS A 51 11.37 14.32 -1.81
CA LYS A 51 10.36 14.72 -0.82
C LYS A 51 9.72 13.47 -0.20
N ILE A 52 10.08 13.20 1.05
CA ILE A 52 9.46 12.17 1.87
C ILE A 52 8.07 12.65 2.29
N PRO A 53 6.99 11.88 2.05
CA PRO A 53 5.67 12.21 2.58
C PRO A 53 5.72 12.38 4.10
N SER A 54 5.30 13.53 4.61
CA SER A 54 5.22 13.75 6.05
C SER A 54 4.13 12.90 6.67
N GLU A 55 4.40 12.29 7.82
CA GLU A 55 3.41 11.57 8.62
C GLU A 55 2.33 12.49 9.19
N LYS A 56 2.57 13.81 9.22
CA LYS A 56 1.57 14.82 9.59
C LYS A 56 0.56 14.98 8.46
N ARG A 57 -0.24 13.94 8.21
CA ARG A 57 -1.47 14.07 7.46
C ARG A 57 -2.45 14.82 8.35
N LYS A 58 -3.09 15.86 7.81
CA LYS A 58 -4.24 16.46 8.50
C LYS A 58 -5.24 15.32 8.75
N PRO A 59 -5.70 15.13 10.00
CA PRO A 59 -6.74 14.15 10.26
C PRO A 59 -7.93 14.51 9.37
N ASP A 60 -8.42 13.52 8.62
CA ASP A 60 -9.62 13.72 7.82
C ASP A 60 -10.81 13.85 8.78
N ASN A 61 -11.50 14.99 8.72
CA ASN A 61 -12.66 15.28 9.57
C ASN A 61 -13.82 14.29 9.35
N ARG A 62 -13.81 13.55 8.22
CA ARG A 62 -14.81 12.52 7.89
C ARG A 62 -14.34 11.11 8.23
N ASN A 63 -13.12 10.94 8.75
CA ASN A 63 -12.65 9.62 9.15
C ASN A 63 -13.45 9.13 10.37
N GLY A 64 -14.01 7.92 10.27
CA GLY A 64 -14.81 7.33 11.34
C GLY A 64 -16.18 7.97 11.56
N THR A 65 -16.71 8.74 10.61
CA THR A 65 -18.06 9.36 10.73
C THR A 65 -19.16 8.60 9.99
N ILE A 66 -18.86 7.45 9.39
CA ILE A 66 -19.84 6.66 8.62
C ILE A 66 -21.07 6.26 9.46
N GLU A 67 -20.91 6.02 10.75
CA GLU A 67 -22.02 5.67 11.66
C GLU A 67 -23.04 6.81 11.86
N LYS A 68 -22.67 8.04 11.50
CA LYS A 68 -23.53 9.23 11.57
C LYS A 68 -24.16 9.59 10.23
N ASP A 69 -23.86 8.83 9.18
CA ASP A 69 -24.37 9.07 7.85
C ASP A 69 -25.80 8.53 7.72
N ASP A 70 -26.73 9.37 7.28
CA ASP A 70 -28.16 9.03 7.23
C ASP A 70 -28.44 7.86 6.28
N ASP A 71 -27.69 7.74 5.18
CA ASP A 71 -27.84 6.62 4.24
C ASP A 71 -27.33 5.32 4.86
N TYR A 72 -26.20 5.38 5.58
CA TYR A 72 -25.68 4.22 6.33
C TYR A 72 -26.64 3.77 7.43
N ILE A 73 -27.21 4.71 8.20
CA ILE A 73 -28.21 4.42 9.23
C ILE A 73 -29.43 3.75 8.62
N SER A 74 -29.99 4.32 7.55
CA SER A 74 -31.14 3.78 6.84
C SER A 74 -30.88 2.36 6.30
N PHE A 75 -29.68 2.12 5.79
CA PHE A 75 -29.26 0.80 5.33
C PHE A 75 -29.20 -0.22 6.48
N VAL A 76 -28.60 0.15 7.62
CA VAL A 76 -28.50 -0.73 8.79
C VAL A 76 -29.87 -1.04 9.37
N GLU A 77 -30.79 -0.08 9.39
CA GLU A 77 -32.18 -0.28 9.81
C GLU A 77 -32.92 -1.23 8.86
N ALA A 78 -32.79 -1.03 7.55
CA ALA A 78 -33.36 -1.93 6.55
C ALA A 78 -32.80 -3.36 6.67
N LEU A 79 -31.50 -3.51 6.94
CA LEU A 79 -30.86 -4.80 7.15
C LEU A 79 -31.42 -5.51 8.39
N LYS A 80 -31.54 -4.82 9.53
CA LYS A 80 -32.12 -5.37 10.76
C LYS A 80 -33.62 -5.71 10.62
N ALA A 81 -34.35 -4.90 9.85
CA ALA A 81 -35.75 -5.18 9.53
C ALA A 81 -35.87 -6.44 8.65
N SER A 82 -34.94 -6.64 7.71
CA SER A 82 -34.87 -7.84 6.87
C SER A 82 -34.44 -9.10 7.65
N GLU A 83 -33.61 -8.98 8.69
CA GLU A 83 -33.22 -10.12 9.54
C GLU A 83 -34.38 -10.64 10.41
N ASN A 84 -35.38 -9.79 10.67
CA ASN A 84 -36.61 -10.16 11.39
C ASN A 84 -37.78 -10.52 10.46
N ALA A 85 -37.62 -10.38 9.14
CA ALA A 85 -38.58 -10.88 8.17
C ALA A 85 -38.30 -12.37 7.95
N GLU A 86 -39.33 -13.21 8.02
CA GLU A 86 -39.21 -14.62 7.65
C GLU A 86 -38.51 -14.74 6.29
N PRO A 87 -37.56 -15.68 6.12
CA PRO A 87 -36.83 -15.82 4.87
C PRO A 87 -37.84 -15.95 3.74
N VAL A 88 -37.77 -15.07 2.74
CA VAL A 88 -38.63 -15.12 1.55
C VAL A 88 -38.42 -16.49 0.91
N THR A 89 -39.38 -17.39 1.07
CA THR A 89 -39.33 -18.74 0.51
C THR A 89 -39.55 -18.66 -1.00
N LEU A 90 -38.88 -19.55 -1.73
CA LEU A 90 -38.92 -19.62 -3.20
C LEU A 90 -40.35 -19.69 -3.77
N GLU A 91 -41.32 -20.25 -3.04
CA GLU A 91 -42.75 -20.24 -3.40
C GLU A 91 -43.36 -18.85 -3.57
N SER A 92 -42.83 -17.84 -2.87
CA SER A 92 -43.41 -16.48 -2.83
C SER A 92 -43.13 -15.67 -4.10
N LEU A 93 -42.07 -16.03 -4.83
CA LEU A 93 -41.59 -15.36 -6.05
C LEU A 93 -42.12 -16.01 -7.33
N SER A 94 -42.77 -17.17 -7.24
CA SER A 94 -43.22 -17.98 -8.37
C SER A 94 -44.72 -17.85 -8.69
N ARG A 95 -45.38 -16.76 -8.27
CA ARG A 95 -46.83 -16.56 -8.49
C ARG A 95 -47.15 -15.34 -9.35
#